data_AF-A0A728SJJ4-F1
#
_entry.id   AF-A0A728SJJ4-F1
#
_cell.length_a   1.000
_cell.length_b   1.000
_cell.length_c   1.000
_cell.angle_alpha   90.00
_cell.angle_beta   90.00
_cell.angle_gamma   90.00
#
_symmetry.space_group_name_H-M   'P 1'
#
loop_
_entity.id
_entity.type
_entity.pdbx_description
1 polymer ?
#
loop_
_entity_poly.entity_id
_entity_poly.type
_entity_poly.pdbx_seq_one_letter_code
_entity_poly.pdbx_strand_id
1 'polypeptide(L)'
;MNDFILHETNKSQFWLVLKQILSTGKRWRIKISEYREKRTLSQNNLLWMWNAEIAAQLSAASAENFTPEEVHEWLKDIFCPAKRVTIFNITRCVKSTRQLDIGDMHKYLTDIDQWAHQKGLRLTIPDNCEYRDLKERQVE
;
A
#
# COMPACT_ATOMS: atom_id res chain seq x y z
N MET A 1 3.53 -17.88 -4.46
CA MET A 1 3.16 -19.06 -3.66
C MET A 1 1.65 -19.16 -3.75
N ASN A 2 1.12 -20.32 -4.14
CA ASN A 2 -0.33 -20.52 -4.16
C ASN A 2 -0.77 -20.91 -2.75
N ASP A 3 -1.49 -20.00 -2.09
CA ASP A 3 -2.06 -20.24 -0.77
C ASP A 3 -3.34 -21.07 -0.94
N PHE A 4 -3.46 -22.16 -0.17
CA PHE A 4 -4.69 -22.96 -0.11
C PHE A 4 -5.46 -22.57 1.16
N ILE A 5 -6.64 -21.97 0.99
CA ILE A 5 -7.50 -21.59 2.11
C ILE A 5 -8.25 -22.84 2.57
N LEU A 6 -7.85 -23.40 3.72
CA LEU A 6 -8.47 -24.60 4.28
C LEU A 6 -9.74 -24.24 5.06
N HIS A 7 -10.85 -24.87 4.72
CA HIS A 7 -12.14 -24.76 5.40
C HIS A 7 -12.82 -26.14 5.50
N GLU A 8 -13.72 -26.32 6.46
CA GLU A 8 -14.38 -27.62 6.70
C GLU A 8 -15.07 -28.19 5.45
N THR A 9 -15.59 -27.30 4.60
CA THR A 9 -16.28 -27.66 3.34
C THR A 9 -15.33 -28.14 2.23
N ASN A 10 -14.02 -27.86 2.30
CA ASN A 10 -13.06 -28.15 1.23
C ASN A 10 -11.94 -29.15 1.62
N LYS A 11 -12.03 -29.76 2.81
CA LYS A 11 -11.07 -30.75 3.31
C LYS A 11 -10.80 -31.92 2.36
N SER A 12 -11.83 -32.38 1.64
CA SER A 12 -11.70 -33.48 0.67
C SER A 12 -10.83 -33.09 -0.53
N GLN A 13 -10.91 -31.85 -1.00
CA GLN A 13 -10.06 -31.35 -2.08
C GLN A 13 -8.61 -31.20 -1.63
N PHE A 14 -8.39 -30.68 -0.42
CA PHE A 14 -7.06 -30.58 0.17
C PHE A 14 -6.36 -31.95 0.24
N TRP A 15 -7.11 -32.99 0.61
CA TRP A 15 -6.59 -34.36 0.67
C TRP A 15 -6.16 -34.91 -0.69
N LEU A 16 -6.90 -34.61 -1.75
CA LEU A 16 -6.53 -35.01 -3.12
C LEU A 16 -5.21 -34.35 -3.56
N VAL A 17 -5.06 -33.06 -3.27
CA VAL A 17 -3.83 -32.31 -3.54
C VAL A 17 -2.66 -32.93 -2.78
N LEU A 18 -2.81 -33.21 -1.49
CA LEU A 18 -1.76 -33.87 -0.70
C LEU A 18 -1.36 -35.24 -1.28
N LYS A 19 -2.33 -36.08 -1.67
CA LYS A 19 -2.04 -37.38 -2.30
C LYS A 19 -1.19 -37.23 -3.56
N GLN A 20 -1.54 -36.27 -4.42
CA GLN A 20 -0.79 -36.02 -5.65
C GLN A 20 0.63 -35.55 -5.35
N ILE A 21 0.81 -34.65 -4.38
CA ILE A 21 2.12 -34.10 -4.02
C ILE A 21 3.02 -35.15 -3.34
N LEU A 22 2.45 -36.02 -2.52
CA LEU A 22 3.18 -37.11 -1.86
C LEU A 22 3.59 -38.21 -2.86
N SER A 23 2.81 -38.42 -3.93
CA SER A 23 3.14 -39.41 -4.97
C SER A 23 4.45 -39.09 -5.72
N THR A 24 4.95 -37.86 -5.65
CA THR A 24 6.18 -37.45 -6.34
C THR A 24 7.46 -37.86 -5.60
N GLY A 25 7.37 -38.50 -4.43
CA GLY A 25 8.53 -38.98 -3.65
C GLY A 25 9.43 -37.89 -3.06
N LYS A 26 9.05 -36.61 -3.18
CA LYS A 26 9.77 -35.46 -2.62
C LYS A 26 9.34 -35.19 -1.19
N ARG A 27 10.21 -34.57 -0.39
CA ARG A 27 9.88 -34.12 0.96
C ARG A 27 9.31 -32.70 0.89
N TRP A 28 8.14 -32.51 1.51
CA TRP A 28 7.43 -31.24 1.53
C TRP A 28 7.29 -30.74 2.96
N ARG A 29 7.37 -29.42 3.15
CA ARG A 29 7.09 -28.75 4.43
C ARG A 29 5.75 -28.05 4.31
N ILE A 30 4.78 -28.42 5.15
CA ILE A 30 3.50 -27.74 5.26
C ILE A 30 3.61 -26.72 6.39
N LYS A 31 3.26 -25.46 6.12
CA LYS A 31 3.04 -24.43 7.15
C LYS A 31 1.54 -24.14 7.18
N ILE A 32 0.88 -24.51 8.27
CA ILE A 32 -0.52 -24.18 8.51
C ILE A 32 -0.54 -22.98 9.45
N SER A 33 -1.24 -21.94 9.05
CA SER A 33 -1.51 -20.77 9.86
C SER A 33 -3.00 -20.46 9.79
N GLU A 34 -3.54 -19.84 10.83
CA GLU A 34 -4.91 -19.33 10.82
C GLU A 34 -5.13 -18.45 9.59
N TYR A 35 -6.19 -18.74 8.82
CA TYR A 35 -6.55 -17.91 7.68
C TYR A 35 -7.04 -16.57 8.21
N ARG A 36 -6.45 -15.50 7.70
CA ARG A 36 -6.97 -14.14 7.81
C ARG A 36 -7.11 -13.64 6.38
N GLU A 37 -8.15 -12.87 6.12
CA GLU A 37 -8.29 -12.20 4.85
C GLU A 37 -6.97 -11.49 4.51
N LYS A 38 -6.60 -11.57 3.23
CA LYS A 38 -5.37 -10.96 2.73
C LYS A 38 -5.43 -9.48 3.12
N ARG A 39 -4.57 -9.06 4.05
CA ARG A 39 -4.62 -7.69 4.60
C ARG A 39 -4.71 -6.70 3.44
N THR A 40 -5.75 -5.89 3.45
CA THR A 40 -5.90 -4.77 2.52
C THR A 40 -4.61 -3.96 2.53
N LEU A 41 -4.13 -3.55 1.36
CA LEU A 41 -2.96 -2.68 1.27
C LEU A 41 -3.29 -1.38 2.00
N SER A 42 -2.56 -1.12 3.08
CA SER A 42 -2.77 0.09 3.86
C SER A 42 -2.46 1.34 3.05
N GLN A 43 -3.10 2.45 3.38
CA GLN A 43 -2.82 3.74 2.74
C GLN A 43 -1.33 4.12 2.81
N ASN A 44 -0.64 3.78 3.91
CA ASN A 44 0.80 4.02 4.05
C ASN A 44 1.63 3.19 3.08
N ASN A 45 1.28 1.91 2.87
CA ASN A 45 1.99 1.07 1.92
C ASN A 45 1.73 1.53 0.48
N LEU A 46 0.50 1.98 0.19
CA LEU A 46 0.15 2.57 -1.11
C LEU A 46 0.95 3.84 -1.40
N LEU A 47 1.10 4.74 -0.42
CA LEU A 47 1.93 5.94 -0.55
C LEU A 47 3.36 5.60 -0.99
N TRP A 48 4.01 4.65 -0.30
CA TRP A 48 5.38 4.28 -0.64
C TRP A 48 5.49 3.61 -2.01
N MET A 49 4.49 2.83 -2.39
CA MET A 49 4.40 2.27 -3.74
C MET A 49 4.34 3.39 -4.80
N TRP A 50 3.49 4.39 -4.60
CA TRP A 50 3.40 5.53 -5.51
C TRP A 50 4.65 6.39 -5.53
N ASN A 51 5.30 6.62 -4.40
CA ASN A 51 6.56 7.35 -4.37
C ASN A 51 7.63 6.64 -5.21
N ALA A 52 7.68 5.31 -5.18
CA ALA A 52 8.58 4.53 -6.02
C ALA A 52 8.22 4.61 -7.51
N GLU A 53 6.93 4.52 -7.86
CA GLU A 53 6.47 4.67 -9.24
C GLU A 53 6.75 6.06 -9.81
N ILE A 54 6.54 7.11 -9.02
CA ILE A 54 6.81 8.49 -9.40
C ILE A 54 8.32 8.69 -9.56
N ALA A 55 9.12 8.25 -8.59
CA ALA A 55 10.58 8.35 -8.66
C ALA A 55 11.13 7.68 -9.93
N ALA A 56 10.64 6.47 -10.25
CA ALA A 56 11.05 5.74 -11.45
C ALA A 56 10.65 6.49 -12.73
N GLN A 57 9.42 7.02 -12.80
CA GLN A 57 8.93 7.75 -13.98
C GLN A 57 9.65 9.09 -14.18
N LEU A 58 9.90 9.84 -13.11
CA LEU A 58 10.64 11.11 -13.16
C LEU A 58 12.11 10.88 -13.54
N SER A 59 12.72 9.83 -13.02
CA SER A 59 14.11 9.46 -13.37
C SER A 59 14.21 8.99 -14.82
N ALA A 60 13.18 8.32 -15.35
CA ALA A 60 13.14 7.95 -16.77
C ALA A 60 12.94 9.15 -17.70
N ALA A 61 12.29 10.21 -17.22
CA ALA A 61 11.99 11.42 -18.00
C ALA A 61 13.07 12.51 -17.89
N SER A 62 14.05 12.36 -16.99
CA SER A 62 15.07 13.38 -16.71
C SER A 62 16.48 12.77 -16.70
N ALA A 63 17.51 13.63 -16.67
CA ALA A 63 18.90 13.19 -16.49
C ALA A 63 19.26 12.95 -15.01
N GLU A 64 18.32 13.23 -14.10
CA GLU A 64 18.50 13.12 -12.66
C GLU A 64 17.81 11.85 -12.14
N ASN A 65 18.42 11.20 -11.15
CA ASN A 65 17.82 10.05 -10.49
C ASN A 65 17.16 10.52 -9.19
N PHE A 66 15.87 10.27 -9.08
CA PHE A 66 15.10 10.54 -7.88
C PHE A 66 14.89 9.27 -7.07
N THR A 67 14.97 9.39 -5.75
CA THR A 67 14.65 8.33 -4.81
C THR A 67 13.20 8.44 -4.33
N PRO A 68 12.56 7.32 -3.92
CA PRO A 68 11.23 7.34 -3.32
C PRO A 68 11.17 8.27 -2.08
N GLU A 69 12.26 8.37 -1.32
CA GLU A 69 12.39 9.23 -0.15
C GLU A 69 12.40 10.72 -0.53
N GLU A 70 13.10 11.11 -1.59
CA GLU A 70 13.08 12.51 -2.08
C GLU A 70 11.70 12.90 -2.58
N VAL A 71 11.05 12.00 -3.34
CA VAL A 71 9.67 12.20 -3.79
C VAL A 71 8.73 12.29 -2.58
N HIS A 72 8.93 11.47 -1.56
CA HIS A 72 8.15 11.52 -0.32
C HIS A 72 8.27 12.89 0.35
N GLU A 73 9.49 13.38 0.56
CA GLU A 73 9.73 14.68 1.20
C GLU A 73 9.12 15.84 0.40
N TRP A 74 9.27 15.78 -0.93
CA TRP A 74 8.71 16.78 -1.84
C TRP A 74 7.18 16.81 -1.83
N LEU A 75 6.52 15.66 -1.99
CA LEU A 75 5.06 15.56 -1.92
C LEU A 75 4.52 15.90 -0.53
N LYS A 76 5.25 15.54 0.52
CA LYS A 76 4.89 15.88 1.90
C LYS A 76 4.92 17.40 2.09
N ASP A 77 5.89 18.10 1.55
CA ASP A 77 5.89 19.56 1.67
C ASP A 77 4.73 20.21 0.89
N ILE A 78 4.32 19.65 -0.24
CA ILE A 78 3.25 20.27 -1.05
C ILE A 78 1.86 19.97 -0.48
N PHE A 79 1.58 18.71 -0.16
CA PHE A 79 0.21 18.25 0.11
C PHE A 79 -0.07 17.87 1.56
N CYS A 80 0.96 17.59 2.38
CA CYS A 80 0.71 17.16 3.76
C CYS A 80 0.25 18.35 4.62
N PRO A 81 -0.90 18.26 5.32
CA PRO A 81 -1.33 19.31 6.22
C PRO A 81 -0.34 19.44 7.39
N ALA A 82 -0.07 20.68 7.79
CA ALA A 82 0.79 20.97 8.93
C ALA A 82 -0.01 20.80 10.24
N LYS A 83 0.50 19.95 11.15
CA LYS A 83 -0.09 19.75 12.47
C LYS A 83 0.78 20.42 13.53
N ARG A 84 0.12 20.97 14.57
CA ARG A 84 0.81 21.63 15.68
C ARG A 84 1.35 20.58 16.64
N VAL A 85 2.63 20.69 16.94
CA VAL A 85 3.33 19.84 17.90
C VAL A 85 3.99 20.72 18.93
N THR A 86 3.72 20.44 20.20
CA THR A 86 4.30 21.15 21.33
C THR A 86 5.28 20.24 22.04
N ILE A 87 6.55 20.65 22.10
CA ILE A 87 7.62 19.95 22.82
C ILE A 87 8.31 21.01 23.69
N PHE A 88 8.48 20.74 25.00
CA PHE A 88 9.09 21.68 25.95
C PHE A 88 8.49 23.11 25.90
N ASN A 89 7.15 23.22 25.87
CA ASN A 89 6.42 24.49 25.72
C ASN A 89 6.71 25.29 24.44
N ILE A 90 7.44 24.73 23.48
CA ILE A 90 7.65 25.32 22.16
C ILE A 90 6.68 24.65 21.19
N THR A 91 5.77 25.42 20.62
CA THR A 91 4.82 24.94 19.62
C THR A 91 5.36 25.21 18.22
N ARG A 92 5.47 24.16 17.40
CA ARG A 92 5.86 24.25 15.98
C ARG A 92 4.82 23.56 15.11
N CYS A 93 4.67 24.04 13.88
CA CYS A 93 3.86 23.35 12.87
C CYS A 93 4.78 22.40 12.10
N VAL A 94 4.48 21.11 12.11
CA VAL A 94 5.26 20.08 11.41
C VAL A 94 4.36 19.36 10.41
N LYS A 95 4.91 19.05 9.24
CA LYS A 95 4.26 18.21 8.23
C LYS A 95 4.77 16.78 8.42
N SER A 96 3.89 15.88 8.83
CA SER A 96 4.24 14.49 9.07
C SER A 96 3.08 13.57 8.75
N THR A 97 3.30 12.63 7.84
CA THR A 97 2.33 11.57 7.50
C THR A 97 1.97 10.71 8.70
N ARG A 98 2.87 10.56 9.67
CA ARG A 98 2.63 9.83 10.92
C ARG A 98 1.54 10.46 11.79
N GLN A 99 1.27 11.76 11.62
CA GLN A 99 0.27 12.47 12.40
C GLN A 99 -1.08 12.56 11.69
N LEU A 100 -1.18 12.10 10.45
CA LEU A 100 -2.43 12.10 9.69
C LEU A 100 -3.38 11.04 10.27
N ASP A 101 -4.65 11.39 10.40
CA ASP A 101 -5.69 10.40 10.60
C ASP A 101 -6.06 9.75 9.25
N ILE A 102 -7.00 8.79 9.28
CA ILE A 102 -7.40 8.04 8.08
C ILE A 102 -7.99 8.97 7.01
N GLY A 103 -8.73 10.01 7.40
CA GLY A 103 -9.34 10.96 6.47
C GLY A 103 -8.31 11.89 5.85
N ASP A 104 -7.41 12.44 6.68
CA ASP A 104 -6.29 13.27 6.25
C ASP A 104 -5.37 12.50 5.29
N MET A 105 -5.06 11.24 5.59
CA MET A 105 -4.23 10.40 4.74
C MET A 105 -4.93 10.05 3.43
N HIS A 106 -6.23 9.76 3.46
CA HIS A 106 -7.02 9.54 2.25
C HIS A 106 -7.03 10.78 1.34
N LYS A 107 -7.22 11.97 1.92
CA LYS A 107 -7.15 13.23 1.19
C LYS A 107 -5.76 13.48 0.62
N TYR A 108 -4.71 13.26 1.41
CA TYR A 108 -3.32 13.39 0.98
C TYR A 108 -3.02 12.49 -0.24
N LEU A 109 -3.44 11.22 -0.21
CA LEU A 109 -3.33 10.32 -1.36
C LEU A 109 -4.16 10.81 -2.55
N THR A 110 -5.39 11.29 -2.33
CA THR A 110 -6.23 11.83 -3.40
C THR A 110 -5.57 13.02 -4.11
N ASP A 111 -4.97 13.93 -3.34
CA ASP A 111 -4.29 15.11 -3.87
C ASP A 111 -3.02 14.70 -4.67
N ILE A 112 -2.28 13.67 -4.23
CA ILE A 112 -1.16 13.07 -4.98
C ILE A 112 -1.64 12.42 -6.29
N ASP A 113 -2.71 11.64 -6.25
CA ASP A 113 -3.31 10.96 -7.41
C ASP A 113 -3.71 11.98 -8.50
N GLN A 114 -4.40 13.04 -8.09
CA GLN A 114 -4.78 14.14 -8.99
C GLN A 114 -3.55 14.87 -9.56
N TRP A 115 -2.56 15.17 -8.72
CA TRP A 115 -1.34 15.83 -9.17
C TRP A 115 -0.55 14.97 -10.17
N ALA A 116 -0.41 13.68 -9.89
CA ALA A 116 0.27 12.73 -10.76
C ALA A 116 -0.43 12.66 -12.12
N HIS A 117 -1.76 12.58 -12.13
CA HIS A 117 -2.55 12.61 -13.36
C HIS A 117 -2.33 13.91 -14.16
N GLN A 118 -2.32 15.07 -13.51
CA GLN A 118 -2.04 16.36 -14.16
C GLN A 118 -0.62 16.45 -14.75
N LYS A 119 0.34 15.74 -14.17
CA LYS A 119 1.72 15.64 -14.67
C LYS A 119 1.92 14.54 -15.72
N GLY A 120 0.86 13.79 -16.07
CA GLY A 120 0.94 12.67 -17.01
C GLY A 120 1.62 11.42 -16.43
N LEU A 121 1.80 11.36 -15.11
CA LEU A 121 2.31 10.19 -14.41
C LEU A 121 1.20 9.16 -14.22
N ARG A 122 1.56 7.88 -14.28
CA ARG A 122 0.64 6.76 -14.08
C ARG A 122 0.89 6.13 -12.72
N LEU A 123 -0.13 6.13 -11.87
CA LEU A 123 -0.09 5.49 -10.56
C LEU A 123 -0.94 4.22 -10.56
N THR A 124 -0.40 3.16 -9.97
CA THR A 124 -1.13 1.90 -9.84
C THR A 124 -2.05 1.96 -8.63
N ILE A 125 -3.33 1.66 -8.81
CA ILE A 125 -4.29 1.50 -7.71
C ILE A 125 -4.67 0.02 -7.63
N PRO A 126 -4.14 -0.77 -6.68
CA PRO A 126 -4.49 -2.18 -6.54
C PRO A 126 -5.98 -2.36 -6.17
N ASP A 127 -6.57 -3.48 -6.57
CA ASP A 127 -7.98 -3.77 -6.28
C ASP A 127 -8.26 -3.95 -4.78
N ASN A 128 -7.26 -4.37 -4.00
CA ASN A 128 -7.36 -4.62 -2.57
C ASN A 128 -6.60 -3.57 -1.74
N CYS A 129 -6.92 -2.28 -1.90
CA CYS A 129 -6.31 -1.20 -1.12
C CYS A 129 -7.33 -0.32 -0.38
N GLU A 130 -7.00 0.11 0.83
CA GLU A 130 -7.90 0.87 1.71
C GLU A 130 -8.31 2.21 1.08
N TYR A 131 -7.43 2.79 0.26
CA TYR A 131 -7.72 4.02 -0.49
C TYR A 131 -8.89 3.82 -1.46
N ARG A 132 -8.92 2.70 -2.20
CA ARG A 132 -10.00 2.42 -3.14
C ARG A 132 -11.31 2.18 -2.40
N ASP A 133 -11.30 1.34 -1.37
CA ASP A 133 -12.49 1.05 -0.55
C ASP A 133 -13.13 2.32 0.00
N LEU A 134 -12.31 3.27 0.49
CA LEU A 134 -12.79 4.55 1.01
C LEU A 134 -13.27 5.52 -0.08
N LYS A 135 -12.68 5.45 -1.27
CA LYS A 135 -13.08 6.26 -2.43
C LYS A 135 -14.45 5.82 -2.93
N GLU A 136 -14.69 4.52 -3.00
CA GLU A 136 -15.98 3.94 -3.43
C GLU A 136 -17.12 4.28 -2.46
N ARG A 137 -16.87 4.17 -1.14
CA ARG A 137 -17.85 4.55 -0.10
C ARG A 137 -18.30 6.01 -0.10
N GLN A 138 -17.54 6.92 -0.72
CA GLN A 138 -17.89 8.34 -0.81
C GLN A 138 -18.73 8.67 -2.04
N VAL A 139 -18.84 7.74 -3.00
CA VAL A 139 -19.61 7.91 -4.25
C VAL A 139 -21.01 7.31 -4.14
N GLU A 140 -21.24 6.42 -3.16
CA GLU A 140 -22.55 5.91 -2.73
C GLU A 140 -23.32 6.93 -1.85
#